data_AF-A0A965V9Q7-F1
#
_entry.id   AF-A0A965V9Q7-F1
#
_cell.length_a   1.000
_cell.length_b   1.000
_cell.length_c   1.000
_cell.angle_alpha   90.00
_cell.angle_beta   90.00
_cell.angle_gamma   90.00
#
_symmetry.space_group_name_H-M   'P 1'
#
loop_
_entity.id
_entity.type
_entity.pdbx_description
1 polymer ?
#
loop_
_entity_poly.entity_id
_entity_poly.type
_entity_poly.pdbx_seq_one_letter_code
_entity_poly.pdbx_strand_id
1 'polypeptide(L)'
;MHIRRPCLAITLWALAVASTAAAQSTLGTASIARGTPNGPSVGAVSAGAPIVVGATKGSETQITIEGWVDGARLGGGKDNFAASVNGKRALRVRAMPSKKAATIAELHAGVGVGTGEQKGNWTHVKRSMWVPTAVLAKVAPKVAPPAPA
;
A
#
# COMPACT_ATOMS: atom_id res chain seq x y z
N MET A 1 -51.93 -48.44 3.86
CA MET A 1 -50.75 -49.32 3.99
C MET A 1 -49.70 -48.88 2.96
N HIS A 2 -48.44 -48.72 3.41
CA HIS A 2 -47.20 -48.47 2.66
C HIS A 2 -46.83 -47.04 2.20
N ILE A 3 -45.76 -46.58 2.88
CA ILE A 3 -44.89 -45.40 2.74
C ILE A 3 -44.09 -45.42 1.42
N ARG A 4 -43.71 -44.24 0.89
CA ARG A 4 -42.40 -44.00 0.26
C ARG A 4 -42.06 -42.50 0.19
N ARG A 5 -41.03 -42.10 0.95
CA ARG A 5 -40.33 -40.81 0.86
C ARG A 5 -39.26 -40.87 -0.23
N PRO A 6 -39.04 -39.78 -0.99
CA PRO A 6 -37.67 -39.36 -1.31
C PRO A 6 -37.55 -37.83 -1.17
N CYS A 7 -36.75 -37.30 -0.23
CA CYS A 7 -35.30 -37.09 -0.37
C CYS A 7 -34.95 -36.18 -1.57
N LEU A 8 -35.15 -34.86 -1.42
CA LEU A 8 -34.56 -33.87 -2.31
C LEU A 8 -33.38 -33.20 -1.59
N ALA A 9 -32.18 -33.53 -2.05
CA ALA A 9 -30.92 -32.93 -1.61
C ALA A 9 -30.76 -31.54 -2.25
N ILE A 10 -30.58 -30.52 -1.41
CA ILE A 10 -30.21 -29.17 -1.86
C ILE A 10 -28.68 -29.09 -1.76
N THR A 11 -28.01 -29.17 -2.91
CA THR A 11 -26.56 -28.99 -3.00
C THR A 11 -26.27 -27.49 -3.15
N LEU A 12 -25.92 -26.82 -2.04
CA LEU A 12 -25.44 -25.44 -2.03
C LEU A 12 -23.95 -25.43 -2.43
N TRP A 13 -23.65 -24.92 -3.62
CA TRP A 13 -22.29 -24.70 -4.07
C TRP A 13 -21.83 -23.31 -3.62
N ALA A 14 -21.04 -23.26 -2.53
CA ALA A 14 -20.42 -22.04 -2.06
C ALA A 14 -19.15 -21.76 -2.87
N LEU A 15 -19.21 -20.83 -3.83
CA LEU A 15 -18.01 -20.26 -4.46
C LEU A 15 -17.32 -19.34 -3.45
N ALA A 16 -16.24 -19.84 -2.84
CA ALA A 16 -15.32 -19.02 -2.07
C ALA A 16 -14.46 -18.17 -3.03
N VAL A 17 -14.79 -16.88 -3.17
CA VAL A 17 -13.91 -15.90 -3.81
C VAL A 17 -12.73 -15.65 -2.87
N ALA A 18 -11.60 -16.29 -3.14
CA ALA A 18 -10.35 -16.02 -2.46
C ALA A 18 -9.83 -14.65 -2.91
N SER A 19 -10.17 -13.59 -2.17
CA SER A 19 -9.52 -12.30 -2.31
C SER A 19 -8.04 -12.46 -1.96
N THR A 20 -7.16 -12.46 -2.95
CA THR A 20 -5.71 -12.37 -2.75
C THR A 20 -5.40 -11.02 -2.10
N ALA A 21 -5.47 -10.98 -0.77
CA ALA A 21 -4.90 -9.92 0.03
C ALA A 21 -3.39 -9.96 -0.22
N ALA A 22 -2.88 -9.06 -1.08
CA ALA A 22 -1.46 -8.79 -1.16
C ALA A 22 -0.98 -8.49 0.26
N ALA A 23 -0.07 -9.30 0.79
CA ALA A 23 0.32 -9.23 2.19
C ALA A 23 0.96 -7.85 2.46
N GLN A 24 0.24 -7.01 3.21
CA GLN A 24 0.78 -5.75 3.71
C GLN A 24 1.95 -6.08 4.63
N SER A 25 3.13 -5.59 4.29
CA SER A 25 4.37 -5.74 5.05
C SER A 25 4.71 -4.43 5.75
N THR A 26 5.76 -4.41 6.56
CA THR A 26 6.27 -3.19 7.17
C THR A 26 7.71 -2.93 6.75
N LEU A 27 8.08 -1.65 6.68
CA LEU A 27 9.47 -1.28 6.48
C LEU A 27 10.27 -1.53 7.76
N GLY A 28 11.39 -2.25 7.70
CA GLY A 28 12.18 -2.59 8.88
C GLY A 28 12.94 -1.38 9.44
N THR A 29 13.53 -0.59 8.54
CA THR A 29 14.32 0.59 8.88
C THR A 29 13.90 1.77 8.02
N ALA A 30 13.91 2.98 8.57
CA ALA A 30 13.63 4.19 7.80
C ALA A 30 14.63 4.33 6.63
N SER A 31 14.14 4.74 5.46
CA SER A 31 14.98 4.82 4.27
C SER A 31 14.53 5.92 3.33
N ILE A 32 15.49 6.45 2.57
CA ILE A 32 15.22 7.25 1.37
C ILE A 32 14.51 6.38 0.34
N ALA A 33 13.51 6.94 -0.32
CA ALA A 33 12.75 6.31 -1.37
C ALA A 33 12.96 7.03 -2.70
N ARG A 34 13.13 6.26 -3.77
CA ARG A 34 13.47 6.74 -5.12
C ARG A 34 12.32 6.54 -6.10
N GLY A 35 12.23 7.41 -7.09
CA GLY A 35 11.17 7.33 -8.12
C GLY A 35 11.37 6.14 -9.06
N THR A 36 12.62 5.79 -9.32
CA THR A 36 13.06 4.67 -10.15
C THR A 36 14.25 3.99 -9.49
N PRO A 37 14.61 2.76 -9.89
CA PRO A 37 15.82 2.10 -9.41
C PRO A 37 17.05 2.97 -9.68
N ASN A 38 17.87 3.23 -8.65
CA ASN A 38 19.02 4.13 -8.63
C ASN A 38 18.70 5.57 -9.09
N GLY A 39 17.42 5.96 -9.07
CA GLY A 39 16.94 7.24 -9.54
C GLY A 39 16.97 8.37 -8.49
N PRO A 40 16.33 9.51 -8.81
CA PRO A 40 16.23 10.62 -7.87
C PRO A 40 15.39 10.25 -6.64
N SER A 41 15.75 10.83 -5.50
CA SER A 41 14.96 10.73 -4.27
C SER A 41 13.64 11.47 -4.41
N VAL A 42 12.55 10.76 -4.13
CA VAL A 42 11.19 11.30 -4.09
C VAL A 42 10.69 11.49 -2.66
N GLY A 43 11.48 11.11 -1.67
CA GLY A 43 11.11 11.25 -0.27
C GLY A 43 11.82 10.26 0.65
N ALA A 44 11.23 10.07 1.83
CA ALA A 44 11.67 9.13 2.83
C ALA A 44 10.46 8.35 3.39
N VAL A 45 10.69 7.09 3.75
CA VAL A 45 9.69 6.22 4.38
C VAL A 45 10.17 5.89 5.78
N SER A 46 9.26 5.96 6.75
CA SER A 46 9.57 5.71 8.17
C SER A 46 9.64 4.22 8.47
N ALA A 47 10.43 3.84 9.46
CA ALA A 47 10.41 2.47 10.00
C ALA A 47 9.00 2.13 10.51
N GLY A 48 8.58 0.87 10.35
CA GLY A 48 7.25 0.40 10.72
C GLY A 48 6.14 0.85 9.77
N ALA A 49 6.43 1.66 8.74
CA ALA A 49 5.41 2.08 7.78
C ALA A 49 4.80 0.86 7.07
N PRO A 50 3.46 0.80 6.95
CA PRO A 50 2.81 -0.25 6.18
C PRO A 50 3.10 -0.05 4.69
N ILE A 51 3.54 -1.11 4.04
CA ILE A 51 3.94 -1.13 2.63
C ILE A 51 3.36 -2.36 1.93
N VAL A 52 3.15 -2.23 0.62
CA VAL A 52 2.98 -3.38 -0.27
C VAL A 52 4.28 -3.57 -1.03
N VAL A 53 4.91 -4.73 -0.89
CA VAL A 53 6.14 -5.08 -1.59
C VAL A 53 5.81 -5.48 -3.03
N GLY A 54 6.53 -4.92 -3.99
CA GLY A 54 6.40 -5.18 -5.42
C GLY A 54 7.65 -5.86 -5.98
N ALA A 55 8.00 -5.53 -7.22
CA ALA A 55 9.13 -6.12 -7.92
C ALA A 55 10.48 -5.74 -7.30
N THR A 56 11.45 -6.65 -7.33
CA THR A 56 12.85 -6.38 -6.98
C THR A 56 13.67 -6.22 -8.26
N LYS A 57 14.57 -5.23 -8.29
CA LYS A 57 15.50 -4.98 -9.39
C LYS A 57 16.86 -4.61 -8.82
N GLY A 58 17.83 -5.52 -8.97
CA GLY A 58 19.14 -5.37 -8.35
C GLY A 58 19.05 -5.37 -6.83
N SER A 59 19.66 -4.37 -6.18
CA SER A 59 19.65 -4.19 -4.72
C SER A 59 18.47 -3.37 -4.21
N GLU A 60 17.53 -2.98 -5.08
CA GLU A 60 16.35 -2.20 -4.70
C GLU A 60 15.06 -2.98 -4.95
N THR A 61 14.11 -2.77 -4.07
CA THR A 61 12.76 -3.34 -4.17
C THR A 61 11.74 -2.23 -4.25
N GLN A 62 10.79 -2.39 -5.16
CA GLN A 62 9.66 -1.51 -5.27
C GLN A 62 8.74 -1.72 -4.08
N ILE A 63 8.36 -0.64 -3.43
CA ILE A 63 7.35 -0.61 -2.38
C ILE A 63 6.24 0.34 -2.81
N THR A 64 5.03 0.07 -2.34
CA THR A 64 3.90 0.98 -2.47
C THR A 64 3.45 1.39 -1.08
N ILE A 65 3.44 2.70 -0.83
CA ILE A 65 2.84 3.28 0.37
C ILE A 65 1.43 3.77 0.06
N GLU A 66 0.57 3.64 1.06
CA GLU A 66 -0.79 4.17 1.05
C GLU A 66 -1.04 4.89 2.37
N GLY A 67 -1.67 6.06 2.29
CA GLY A 67 -1.97 6.85 3.47
C GLY A 67 -2.64 8.17 3.15
N TRP A 68 -2.79 9.02 4.16
CA TRP A 68 -3.58 10.24 4.10
C TRP A 68 -2.69 11.48 4.11
N VAL A 69 -3.01 12.43 3.25
CA VAL A 69 -2.37 13.74 3.19
C VAL A 69 -3.40 14.87 3.24
N ASP A 70 -2.96 16.06 3.62
CA ASP A 70 -3.79 17.26 3.51
C ASP A 70 -4.00 17.59 2.02
N GLY A 71 -5.24 17.53 1.55
CA GLY A 71 -5.61 17.76 0.14
C GLY A 71 -5.24 19.16 -0.34
N ALA A 72 -5.19 20.17 0.53
CA ALA A 72 -4.75 21.52 0.17
C ALA A 72 -3.25 21.59 -0.19
N ARG A 73 -2.49 20.54 0.14
CA ARG A 73 -1.08 20.38 -0.23
C ARG A 73 -0.89 19.59 -1.53
N LEU A 74 -1.97 19.20 -2.18
CA LEU A 74 -1.95 18.60 -3.51
C LEU A 74 -2.19 19.69 -4.56
N GLY A 75 -1.45 19.60 -5.67
CA GLY A 75 -1.63 20.40 -6.87
C GLY A 75 -2.19 19.55 -8.00
N GLY A 76 -2.19 20.12 -9.21
CA GLY A 76 -2.62 19.42 -10.42
C GLY A 76 -1.81 18.16 -10.72
N GLY A 77 -2.33 17.36 -11.66
CA GLY A 77 -1.68 16.16 -12.16
C GLY A 77 -0.29 16.46 -12.72
N LYS A 78 0.61 15.49 -12.59
CA LYS A 78 1.99 15.59 -13.06
C LYS A 78 2.46 14.23 -13.57
N ASP A 79 3.11 14.24 -14.72
CA ASP A 79 3.51 13.01 -15.43
C ASP A 79 2.28 12.10 -15.60
N ASN A 80 2.34 10.87 -15.09
CA ASN A 80 1.24 9.91 -15.10
C ASN A 80 0.47 9.84 -13.76
N PHE A 81 0.59 10.87 -12.92
CA PHE A 81 -0.06 10.92 -11.61
C PHE A 81 -1.23 11.90 -11.57
N ALA A 82 -2.27 11.50 -10.86
CA ALA A 82 -3.49 12.29 -10.70
C ALA A 82 -3.27 13.63 -9.98
N ALA A 83 -2.29 13.67 -9.06
CA ALA A 83 -1.91 14.89 -8.35
C ALA A 83 -0.40 14.95 -8.12
N SER A 84 0.08 16.10 -7.68
CA SER A 84 1.46 16.31 -7.27
C SER A 84 1.56 17.04 -5.94
N VAL A 85 2.67 16.85 -5.22
CA VAL A 85 2.93 17.58 -3.98
C VAL A 85 3.17 19.06 -4.30
N ASN A 86 2.29 19.92 -3.80
CA ASN A 86 2.37 21.37 -3.98
C ASN A 86 3.18 22.07 -2.88
N GLY A 87 3.81 23.19 -3.25
CA GLY A 87 4.60 24.05 -2.37
C GLY A 87 6.10 23.72 -2.34
N LYS A 88 6.83 24.33 -1.41
CA LYS A 88 8.30 24.19 -1.27
C LYS A 88 8.75 23.18 -0.21
N ARG A 89 7.82 22.64 0.57
CA ARG A 89 8.11 21.75 1.70
C ARG A 89 7.65 20.33 1.40
N ALA A 90 8.32 19.36 2.01
CA ALA A 90 7.87 17.98 1.97
C ALA A 90 6.42 17.83 2.49
N LEU A 91 5.71 16.85 1.94
CA LEU A 91 4.37 16.46 2.34
C LEU A 91 4.44 15.21 3.20
N ARG A 92 3.85 15.30 4.40
CA ARG A 92 3.75 14.18 5.33
C ARG A 92 2.57 13.31 4.95
N VAL A 93 2.84 12.05 4.64
CA VAL A 93 1.85 10.99 4.46
C VAL A 93 1.61 10.33 5.81
N ARG A 94 0.35 10.22 6.21
CA ARG A 94 -0.05 9.74 7.54
C ARG A 94 -0.85 8.46 7.47
N ALA A 95 -0.79 7.65 8.51
CA ALA A 95 -1.55 6.40 8.58
C ALA A 95 -3.08 6.61 8.63
N MET A 96 -3.54 7.77 9.11
CA MET A 96 -4.96 8.10 9.25
C MET A 96 -5.22 9.56 8.86
N PRO A 97 -6.47 9.94 8.49
CA PRO A 97 -6.83 11.31 8.13
C PRO A 97 -6.95 12.20 9.38
N SER A 98 -5.82 12.42 10.06
CA SER A 98 -5.74 13.22 11.28
C SER A 98 -4.36 13.83 11.45
N LYS A 99 -4.30 15.08 11.94
CA LYS A 99 -3.04 15.78 12.22
C LYS A 99 -2.21 15.12 13.32
N LYS A 100 -2.84 14.31 14.17
CA LYS A 100 -2.20 13.56 15.27
C LYS A 100 -1.75 12.16 14.87
N ALA A 101 -2.15 11.67 13.69
CA ALA A 101 -1.79 10.34 13.23
C ALA A 101 -0.28 10.25 12.90
N ALA A 102 0.29 9.06 13.09
CA ALA A 102 1.70 8.81 12.78
C ALA A 102 2.01 9.12 11.31
N THR A 103 3.14 9.77 11.07
CA THR A 103 3.69 9.97 9.72
C THR A 103 4.37 8.68 9.30
N ILE A 104 3.97 8.13 8.15
CA ILE A 104 4.53 6.90 7.59
C ILE A 104 5.53 7.19 6.47
N ALA A 105 5.43 8.35 5.83
CA ALA A 105 6.38 8.80 4.81
C ALA A 105 6.37 10.32 4.68
N GLU A 106 7.45 10.87 4.13
CA GLU A 106 7.54 12.25 3.69
C GLU A 106 7.89 12.28 2.19
N LEU A 107 7.09 12.97 1.39
CA LEU A 107 7.28 13.10 -0.05
C LEU A 107 7.84 14.49 -0.38
N HIS A 108 8.82 14.54 -1.28
CA HIS A 108 9.39 15.81 -1.72
C HIS A 108 8.38 16.65 -2.52
N ALA A 109 8.60 17.97 -2.53
CA ALA A 109 7.85 18.89 -3.36
C ALA A 109 7.92 18.50 -4.85
N GLY A 110 6.80 18.61 -5.56
CA GLY A 110 6.70 18.28 -6.97
C GLY A 110 6.67 16.79 -7.30
N VAL A 111 6.63 15.89 -6.32
CA VAL A 111 6.46 14.45 -6.56
C VAL A 111 5.01 14.14 -6.92
N GLY A 112 4.80 13.37 -7.99
CA GLY A 112 3.47 12.87 -8.37
C GLY A 112 2.97 11.76 -7.44
N VAL A 113 1.66 11.75 -7.17
CA VAL A 113 0.96 10.76 -6.35
C VAL A 113 -0.36 10.34 -7.00
N GLY A 114 -0.74 9.07 -6.83
CA GLY A 114 -2.10 8.65 -7.10
C GLY A 114 -3.03 9.14 -5.98
N THR A 115 -4.24 9.53 -6.32
CA THR A 115 -5.28 9.94 -5.38
C THR A 115 -6.42 8.93 -5.37
N GLY A 116 -7.10 8.80 -4.24
CA GLY A 116 -8.25 7.94 -4.08
C GLY A 116 -9.31 8.62 -3.22
N GLU A 117 -9.79 7.90 -2.20
CA GLU A 117 -10.82 8.37 -1.28
C GLU A 117 -10.48 9.74 -0.65
N GLN A 118 -11.50 10.56 -0.43
CA GLN A 118 -11.39 11.82 0.30
C GLN A 118 -12.25 11.76 1.57
N LYS A 119 -11.72 12.29 2.67
CA LYS A 119 -12.40 12.40 3.97
C LYS A 119 -12.16 13.78 4.58
N GLY A 120 -13.11 14.68 4.38
CA GLY A 120 -12.93 16.10 4.71
C GLY A 120 -11.76 16.67 3.90
N ASN A 121 -10.83 17.37 4.56
CA ASN A 121 -9.63 17.92 3.92
C ASN A 121 -8.53 16.89 3.66
N TRP A 122 -8.77 15.60 3.94
CA TRP A 122 -7.79 14.55 3.74
C TRP A 122 -8.03 13.81 2.45
N THR A 123 -6.96 13.59 1.71
CA THR A 123 -6.96 12.76 0.50
C THR A 123 -6.13 11.51 0.77
N HIS A 124 -6.71 10.36 0.52
CA HIS A 124 -5.97 9.11 0.49
C HIS A 124 -5.12 9.07 -0.77
N VAL A 125 -3.83 8.80 -0.61
CA VAL A 125 -2.85 8.79 -1.69
C VAL A 125 -2.10 7.47 -1.72
N LYS A 126 -1.72 7.08 -2.94
CA LYS A 126 -0.93 5.89 -3.23
C LYS A 126 0.30 6.29 -4.00
N ARG A 127 1.47 5.79 -3.60
CA ARG A 127 2.73 6.03 -4.32
C ARG A 127 3.64 4.82 -4.29
N SER A 128 4.02 4.35 -5.48
CA SER A 128 5.07 3.34 -5.64
C SER A 128 6.44 4.01 -5.77
N MET A 129 7.44 3.45 -5.07
CA MET A 129 8.80 3.97 -4.95
C MET A 129 9.78 2.80 -4.79
N TRP A 130 11.06 3.07 -4.90
CA TRP A 130 12.13 2.07 -4.74
C TRP A 130 12.94 2.36 -3.49
N VAL A 131 13.22 1.32 -2.70
CA VAL A 131 14.08 1.38 -1.51
C VAL A 131 15.11 0.25 -1.56
N PRO A 132 16.26 0.38 -0.89
CA PRO A 132 17.20 -0.73 -0.76
C PRO A 132 16.53 -1.97 -0.15
N THR A 133 16.72 -3.14 -0.75
CA THR A 133 16.11 -4.39 -0.26
C THR A 133 16.52 -4.69 1.19
N ALA A 134 17.72 -4.26 1.59
CA ALA A 134 18.25 -4.43 2.94
C ALA A 134 17.44 -3.71 4.04
N VAL A 135 16.59 -2.72 3.70
CA VAL A 135 15.77 -1.99 4.67
C VAL A 135 14.38 -2.60 4.87
N LEU A 136 14.00 -3.60 4.07
CA LEU A 136 12.74 -4.31 4.25
C LEU A 136 12.84 -5.19 5.51
N ALA A 137 11.76 -5.23 6.29
CA ALA A 137 11.66 -6.26 7.33
C ALA A 137 11.60 -7.63 6.64
N LYS A 138 12.28 -8.65 7.19
CA LYS A 138 12.13 -10.02 6.70
C LYS A 138 10.65 -10.41 6.85
N VAL A 139 9.93 -10.45 5.74
CA VAL A 139 8.57 -10.99 5.71
C VAL A 139 8.70 -12.49 5.93
N ALA A 140 8.27 -12.97 7.10
CA ALA A 140 8.14 -14.41 7.30
C ALA A 140 7.15 -14.94 6.25
N PRO A 141 7.49 -16.00 5.49
CA PRO A 141 6.56 -16.57 4.54
C PRO A 141 5.28 -16.97 5.29
N LYS A 142 4.12 -16.55 4.78
CA LYS A 142 2.83 -17.03 5.26
C LYS A 142 2.81 -18.54 5.07
N VAL A 143 2.98 -19.29 6.17
CA VAL A 143 2.87 -20.76 6.16
C VAL A 143 1.50 -21.10 5.57
N ALA A 144 1.49 -21.77 4.42
CA ALA A 144 0.26 -22.31 3.85
C ALA A 144 -0.30 -23.34 4.85
N PRO A 145 -1.62 -23.34 5.13
CA PRO A 145 -2.22 -24.39 5.94
C PRO A 145 -1.87 -25.76 5.34
N PRO A 146 -1.50 -26.77 6.14
CA PRO A 146 -1.27 -28.11 5.62
C PRO A 146 -2.52 -28.59 4.89
N ALA A 147 -2.34 -29.16 3.70
CA ALA A 147 -3.44 -29.77 2.96
C ALA A 147 -4.10 -30.85 3.86
N PRO A 148 -5.44 -30.92 3.90
CA PRO A 148 -6.11 -32.02 4.58
C PRO A 148 -5.70 -33.35 3.92
N ALA A 149 -5.42 -34.35 4.77
CA ALA A 149 -4.99 -35.69 4.39
C ALA A 149 -6.06 -36.48 3.63
#